data_AF-A0A915PFS7-F1
#
_entry.id   AF-A0A915PFS7-F1
#
_cell.length_a   1.000
_cell.length_b   1.000
_cell.length_c   1.000
_cell.angle_alpha   90.00
_cell.angle_beta   90.00
_cell.angle_gamma   90.00
#
_symmetry.space_group_name_H-M   'P 1'
#
loop_
_entity.id
_entity.type
_entity.pdbx_description
1 polymer ?
#
loop_
_entity_poly.entity_id
_entity_poly.type
_entity_poly.pdbx_seq_one_letter_code
_entity_poly.pdbx_strand_id
1 'polypeptide(L)'
;MGKEKTHINIVVIGHVDSGKSTTTGHLIYKCGGIDKRTIEKFEKEAQEMGKGSFKYAWVLDKLKAERERGITIDIALWKFETAKYYVTIIDAPGHRDFIKNMITGTSQADCAVLVVACGTGEFEAGISKNGQTREHALLAQTLGVKQLIVACNKMDSTEPPFSETRYNEVTNEVSNYIKKIGYNPKAVAFVPISGFNGDNMLEPSSNMPWFKGWSVERKEGPASGKTLLEALDAVIPPSRPTDKPLRLPLQDVYKIGGIGTVPVGRVETGILKPGMVVTFAPQNLTTEVKSVEMHHEALQEALPGDNVGFNVKNVSIKEIRRGSVASDSKNDPAKETKQFTAQVIIMNHPGQIAAGYTPVLDCHTAHIACKFAELKEKVDRRSGKKVEDNPKFLKSGDAGIVDLIPTKPLCVETFTEYPPLGRFAVRDMRQTVAVGVIKGVEKTEGGSGKVVLGDSCFLIMVLKQNKLDEALRAGAASRRVNVDRVCKVFNCHYGTRAVVIFLKSLSYHKVLKLELMASTIHTLVNYNIEFTPASNSQNALEDEDLKYILLKPENEPLRKQYEISMGKRNAAKFEVPDFPEYNNKKKGSMKYGKTVGKGSCSNIEKYRRKKKRKKQQIKVCSDTVKKNVLTPVA
;
A
#
# COMPACT_ATOMS: atom_id res chain seq x y z
N MET A 1 25.20 9.48 21.84
CA MET A 1 24.07 9.25 20.92
C MET A 1 24.18 7.81 20.43
N GLY A 2 23.21 6.95 20.74
CA GLY A 2 23.20 5.58 20.22
C GLY A 2 23.14 5.63 18.70
N LYS A 3 23.95 4.80 18.01
CA LYS A 3 23.89 4.70 16.55
C LYS A 3 22.46 4.33 16.14
N GLU A 4 21.90 5.08 15.20
CA GLU A 4 20.56 4.82 14.64
C GLU A 4 20.56 3.42 14.00
N LYS A 5 19.72 2.52 14.52
CA LYS A 5 19.66 1.12 14.04
C LYS A 5 18.92 1.06 12.71
N THR A 6 19.36 0.20 11.79
CA THR A 6 18.69 0.04 10.50
C THR A 6 17.38 -0.73 10.66
N HIS A 7 16.34 -0.34 9.92
CA HIS A 7 15.04 -1.02 9.94
C HIS A 7 15.00 -2.18 8.92
N ILE A 8 14.60 -3.37 9.39
CA ILE A 8 14.40 -4.56 8.54
C ILE A 8 13.02 -5.17 8.77
N ASN A 9 12.41 -5.65 7.68
CA ASN A 9 11.13 -6.35 7.71
C ASN A 9 11.36 -7.86 7.58
N ILE A 10 10.79 -8.64 8.49
CA ILE A 10 10.94 -10.10 8.51
C ILE A 10 9.58 -10.76 8.47
N VAL A 11 9.37 -11.68 7.53
CA VAL A 11 8.15 -12.49 7.47
C VAL A 11 8.39 -13.88 8.02
N VAL A 12 7.48 -14.35 8.88
CA VAL A 12 7.53 -15.71 9.44
C VAL A 12 6.56 -16.59 8.67
N ILE A 13 7.09 -17.63 8.02
CA ILE A 13 6.36 -18.51 7.11
C ILE A 13 6.58 -19.97 7.48
N GLY A 14 5.68 -20.87 7.06
CA GLY A 14 5.74 -22.29 7.41
C GLY A 14 4.37 -22.95 7.48
N HIS A 15 4.34 -24.28 7.59
CA HIS A 15 3.11 -25.08 7.59
C HIS A 15 2.15 -24.71 8.74
N VAL A 16 0.86 -25.05 8.63
CA VAL A 16 -0.06 -25.03 9.78
C VAL A 16 0.56 -25.87 10.90
N ASP A 17 0.40 -25.41 12.14
CA ASP A 17 0.91 -26.06 13.35
C ASP A 17 2.43 -26.22 13.47
N SER A 18 3.22 -25.68 12.54
CA SER A 18 4.68 -25.62 12.65
C SER A 18 5.19 -24.76 13.82
N GLY A 19 4.31 -24.01 14.49
CA GLY A 19 4.65 -23.18 15.64
C GLY A 19 5.16 -21.77 15.29
N LYS A 20 4.79 -21.22 14.12
CA LYS A 20 5.12 -19.84 13.71
C LYS A 20 4.78 -18.81 14.78
N SER A 21 3.50 -18.68 15.13
CA SER A 21 3.02 -17.66 16.06
C SER A 21 3.56 -17.86 17.48
N THR A 22 3.78 -19.10 17.91
CA THR A 22 4.45 -19.40 19.19
C THR A 22 5.90 -18.90 19.19
N THR A 23 6.65 -19.22 18.13
CA THR A 23 8.05 -18.79 17.95
C THR A 23 8.16 -17.28 17.92
N THR A 24 7.33 -16.63 17.11
CA THR A 24 7.26 -15.16 16.97
C THR A 24 6.88 -14.50 18.30
N GLY A 25 5.81 -14.97 18.96
CA GLY A 25 5.35 -14.43 20.23
C GLY A 25 6.37 -14.56 21.35
N HIS A 26 7.09 -15.70 21.41
CA HIS A 26 8.18 -15.89 22.37
C HIS A 26 9.34 -14.93 22.09
N LEU A 27 9.73 -14.77 20.82
CA LEU A 27 10.79 -13.84 20.43
C LEU A 27 10.46 -12.40 20.84
N ILE A 28 9.23 -11.95 20.57
CA ILE A 28 8.76 -10.60 20.96
C ILE A 28 8.78 -10.44 22.49
N TYR A 29 8.29 -11.44 23.23
CA TYR A 29 8.31 -11.41 24.69
C TYR A 29 9.72 -11.23 25.24
N LYS A 30 10.65 -12.08 24.80
CA LYS A 30 12.02 -12.09 25.30
C LYS A 30 12.83 -10.87 24.89
N CYS A 31 12.54 -10.29 23.72
CA CYS A 31 13.16 -9.04 23.27
C CYS A 31 12.52 -7.79 23.90
N GLY A 32 11.63 -7.95 24.89
CA GLY A 32 11.03 -6.83 25.64
C GLY A 32 9.98 -6.03 24.85
N GLY A 33 9.47 -6.55 23.73
CA GLY A 33 8.46 -5.88 22.93
C GLY A 33 7.07 -5.84 23.59
N ILE A 34 6.86 -6.61 24.67
CA ILE A 34 5.60 -6.70 25.40
C ILE A 34 5.87 -6.69 26.90
N ASP A 35 5.05 -5.94 27.64
CA ASP A 35 5.11 -5.89 29.08
C ASP A 35 4.64 -7.19 29.73
N LYS A 36 5.28 -7.59 30.84
CA LYS A 36 4.97 -8.84 31.55
C LYS A 36 3.50 -8.96 31.95
N ARG A 37 2.87 -7.86 32.34
CA ARG A 37 1.47 -7.83 32.78
C ARG A 37 0.50 -8.18 31.66
N THR A 38 0.76 -7.72 30.44
CA THR A 38 -0.03 -8.08 29.26
C THR A 38 0.07 -9.57 28.95
N ILE A 39 1.22 -10.19 29.13
CA ILE A 39 1.38 -11.64 28.92
C ILE A 39 0.68 -12.46 29.98
N GLU A 40 0.79 -12.09 31.26
CA GLU A 40 0.06 -12.75 32.35
C GLU A 40 -1.45 -12.71 32.10
N LYS A 41 -1.96 -11.58 31.59
CA LYS A 41 -3.35 -11.46 31.19
C LYS A 41 -3.72 -12.43 30.07
N PHE A 42 -2.90 -12.53 29.02
CA PHE A 42 -3.15 -13.47 27.92
C PHE A 42 -3.02 -14.93 28.36
N GLU A 43 -2.08 -15.27 29.24
CA GLU A 43 -1.95 -16.62 29.79
C GLU A 43 -3.19 -17.02 30.59
N LYS A 44 -3.73 -16.09 31.41
CA LYS A 44 -4.98 -16.33 32.13
C LYS A 44 -6.18 -16.52 31.21
N GLU A 45 -6.36 -15.63 30.22
CA GLU A 45 -7.41 -15.79 29.20
C GLU A 45 -7.24 -17.16 28.49
N ALA A 46 -6.01 -17.66 28.29
CA ALA A 46 -5.69 -18.87 27.50
C ALA A 46 -6.16 -20.10 28.23
N GLN A 47 -5.87 -20.09 29.52
CA GLN A 47 -6.29 -21.13 30.43
C GLN A 47 -7.81 -21.16 30.57
N GLU A 48 -8.47 -19.99 30.67
CA GLU A 48 -9.94 -19.90 30.75
C GLU A 48 -10.64 -20.45 29.51
N MET A 49 -10.02 -20.34 28.33
CA MET A 49 -10.52 -20.91 27.08
C MET A 49 -10.09 -22.36 26.81
N GLY A 50 -9.40 -23.02 27.77
CA GLY A 50 -8.90 -24.39 27.62
C GLY A 50 -7.74 -24.52 26.62
N LYS A 51 -7.08 -23.41 26.27
CA LYS A 51 -6.01 -23.31 25.27
C LYS A 51 -4.70 -22.78 25.89
N GLY A 52 -4.37 -23.21 27.11
CA GLY A 52 -3.19 -22.70 27.85
C GLY A 52 -1.86 -22.82 27.10
N SER A 53 -1.71 -23.79 26.18
CA SER A 53 -0.53 -23.95 25.33
C SER A 53 -0.33 -22.83 24.29
N PHE A 54 -1.33 -21.99 24.05
CA PHE A 54 -1.31 -20.92 23.03
C PHE A 54 -0.88 -19.55 23.58
N LYS A 55 -0.36 -19.46 24.81
CA LYS A 55 -0.04 -18.18 25.46
C LYS A 55 0.80 -17.22 24.61
N TYR A 56 1.79 -17.74 23.88
CA TYR A 56 2.63 -16.92 23.01
C TYR A 56 1.97 -16.60 21.67
N ALA A 57 1.15 -17.51 21.12
CA ALA A 57 0.43 -17.25 19.86
C ALA A 57 -0.62 -16.13 20.02
N TRP A 58 -1.24 -16.04 21.19
CA TRP A 58 -2.26 -15.04 21.49
C TRP A 58 -1.80 -13.59 21.60
N VAL A 59 -0.49 -13.40 21.72
CA VAL A 59 0.13 -12.09 21.51
C VAL A 59 -0.20 -11.57 20.11
N LEU A 60 -0.21 -12.46 19.11
CA LEU A 60 -0.34 -12.11 17.70
C LEU A 60 -1.81 -12.20 17.26
N ASP A 61 -2.52 -13.22 17.72
CA ASP A 61 -3.92 -13.49 17.36
C ASP A 61 -4.87 -12.53 18.09
N LYS A 62 -5.23 -11.43 17.41
CA LYS A 62 -6.16 -10.41 17.94
C LYS A 62 -7.61 -10.70 17.58
N LEU A 63 -7.87 -11.39 16.46
CA LEU A 63 -9.23 -11.64 16.02
C LEU A 63 -9.86 -12.76 16.85
N LYS A 64 -11.13 -12.59 17.22
CA LYS A 64 -11.88 -13.62 17.95
C LYS A 64 -11.88 -14.97 17.20
N ALA A 65 -12.03 -14.91 15.88
CA ALA A 65 -12.01 -16.10 15.02
C ALA A 65 -10.64 -16.81 14.98
N GLU A 66 -9.53 -16.07 15.11
CA GLU A 66 -8.18 -16.65 15.23
C GLU A 66 -8.06 -17.42 16.53
N ARG A 67 -8.44 -16.79 17.65
CA ARG A 67 -8.39 -17.41 18.99
C ARG A 67 -9.29 -18.63 19.11
N GLU A 68 -10.50 -18.58 18.54
CA GLU A 68 -11.45 -19.70 18.54
C GLU A 68 -10.92 -20.89 17.72
N ARG A 69 -10.28 -20.65 16.58
CA ARG A 69 -9.78 -21.72 15.69
C ARG A 69 -8.34 -22.17 16.00
N GLY A 70 -7.55 -21.37 16.72
CA GLY A 70 -6.14 -21.64 16.99
C GLY A 70 -5.25 -21.51 15.74
N ILE A 71 -5.67 -20.74 14.73
CA ILE A 71 -4.91 -20.49 13.51
C ILE A 71 -4.85 -18.99 13.22
N THR A 72 -3.69 -18.51 12.75
CA THR A 72 -3.51 -17.15 12.26
C THR A 72 -4.29 -16.94 10.97
N ILE A 73 -5.06 -15.86 10.89
CA ILE A 73 -5.93 -15.51 9.76
C ILE A 73 -5.40 -14.27 9.05
N ASP A 74 -5.14 -13.22 9.82
CA ASP A 74 -4.64 -11.94 9.32
C ASP A 74 -3.19 -11.71 9.71
N ILE A 75 -2.56 -10.75 9.05
CA ILE A 75 -1.16 -10.42 9.30
C ILE A 75 -1.07 -9.59 10.58
N ALA A 76 -0.25 -10.03 11.54
CA ALA A 76 0.12 -9.22 12.68
C ALA A 76 1.48 -8.55 12.44
N LEU A 77 1.53 -7.22 12.59
CA LEU A 77 2.77 -6.44 12.55
C LEU A 77 3.19 -6.11 13.98
N TRP A 78 4.39 -6.55 14.35
CA TRP A 78 4.99 -6.27 15.65
C TRP A 78 6.42 -5.79 15.48
N LYS A 79 6.91 -5.07 16.48
CA LYS A 79 8.27 -4.53 16.49
C LYS A 79 9.05 -5.02 17.69
N PHE A 80 10.31 -5.31 17.46
CA PHE A 80 11.29 -5.52 18.52
C PHE A 80 12.67 -5.06 18.04
N GLU A 81 13.60 -4.95 18.96
CA GLU A 81 14.95 -4.51 18.67
C GLU A 81 15.94 -5.65 18.85
N THR A 82 16.94 -5.70 17.97
CA THR A 82 18.13 -6.53 18.15
C THR A 82 19.34 -5.64 18.46
N ALA A 83 20.54 -6.23 18.52
CA ALA A 83 21.76 -5.45 18.71
C ALA A 83 21.99 -4.46 17.54
N LYS A 84 21.66 -4.86 16.31
CA LYS A 84 21.93 -4.08 15.09
C LYS A 84 20.71 -3.42 14.46
N TYR A 85 19.51 -3.98 14.64
CA TYR A 85 18.34 -3.64 13.83
C TYR A 85 17.10 -3.28 14.65
N TYR A 86 16.29 -2.41 14.06
CA TYR A 86 14.85 -2.36 14.35
C TYR A 86 14.16 -3.39 13.46
N VAL A 87 13.54 -4.40 14.07
CA VAL A 87 12.89 -5.49 13.34
C VAL A 87 11.38 -5.31 13.40
N THR A 88 10.75 -5.18 12.23
CA THR A 88 9.30 -5.39 12.10
C THR A 88 9.05 -6.82 11.67
N ILE A 89 8.39 -7.59 12.54
CA ILE A 89 8.00 -8.97 12.27
C ILE A 89 6.57 -9.04 11.75
N ILE A 90 6.41 -9.81 10.69
CA ILE A 90 5.19 -10.02 9.94
C ILE A 90 4.81 -11.49 10.16
N ASP A 91 3.86 -11.75 11.06
CA ASP A 91 3.35 -13.11 11.25
C ASP A 91 2.39 -13.45 10.11
N ALA A 92 2.79 -14.39 9.26
CA ALA A 92 2.01 -14.78 8.09
C ALA A 92 1.18 -16.03 8.37
N PRO A 93 -0.07 -16.09 7.89
CA PRO A 93 -0.94 -17.22 8.16
C PRO A 93 -0.43 -18.48 7.48
N GLY A 94 -0.54 -19.60 8.19
CA GLY A 94 -0.16 -20.91 7.68
C GLY A 94 -1.18 -21.47 6.70
N HIS A 95 -2.48 -21.21 6.90
CA HIS A 95 -3.56 -21.94 6.25
C HIS A 95 -3.76 -21.55 4.77
N ARG A 96 -4.15 -22.53 3.92
CA ARG A 96 -4.30 -22.36 2.46
C ARG A 96 -5.26 -21.23 2.07
N ASP A 97 -6.36 -21.12 2.79
CA ASP A 97 -7.39 -20.09 2.55
C ASP A 97 -6.86 -18.66 2.74
N PHE A 98 -5.77 -18.48 3.51
CA PHE A 98 -5.22 -17.18 3.87
C PHE A 98 -3.87 -16.85 3.21
N ILE A 99 -3.44 -17.65 2.21
CA ILE A 99 -2.22 -17.40 1.42
C ILE A 99 -2.21 -16.00 0.78
N LYS A 100 -3.38 -15.43 0.47
CA LYS A 100 -3.48 -14.06 -0.06
C LYS A 100 -2.84 -13.03 0.90
N ASN A 101 -3.05 -13.24 2.21
CA ASN A 101 -2.52 -12.38 3.25
C ASN A 101 -1.01 -12.65 3.40
N MET A 102 -0.59 -13.92 3.34
CA MET A 102 0.84 -14.29 3.31
C MET A 102 1.58 -13.63 2.15
N ILE A 103 1.01 -13.57 0.94
CA ILE A 103 1.61 -12.89 -0.23
C ILE A 103 1.81 -11.41 0.07
N THR A 104 0.78 -10.74 0.59
CA THR A 104 0.87 -9.30 0.88
C THR A 104 1.87 -8.99 2.00
N GLY A 105 2.02 -9.86 3.01
CA GLY A 105 3.03 -9.71 4.06
C GLY A 105 4.45 -9.99 3.54
N THR A 106 4.60 -11.04 2.74
CA THR A 106 5.89 -11.46 2.18
C THR A 106 6.43 -10.45 1.17
N SER A 107 5.56 -9.74 0.44
CA SER A 107 5.97 -8.68 -0.49
C SER A 107 6.72 -7.52 0.19
N GLN A 108 6.53 -7.34 1.49
CA GLN A 108 7.14 -6.27 2.28
C GLN A 108 8.43 -6.71 3.00
N ALA A 109 8.75 -8.01 2.94
CA ALA A 109 9.79 -8.61 3.74
C ALA A 109 11.17 -8.52 3.06
N ASP A 110 12.18 -8.22 3.87
CA ASP A 110 13.58 -8.20 3.46
C ASP A 110 14.24 -9.57 3.69
N CYS A 111 13.74 -10.33 4.67
CA CYS A 111 14.14 -11.70 5.00
C CYS A 111 12.91 -12.54 5.38
N ALA A 112 12.95 -13.84 5.09
CA ALA A 112 11.94 -14.80 5.53
C ALA A 112 12.53 -15.75 6.58
N VAL A 113 11.76 -16.05 7.62
CA VAL A 113 12.02 -17.13 8.57
C VAL A 113 11.07 -18.27 8.26
N LEU A 114 11.59 -19.37 7.72
CA LEU A 114 10.85 -20.59 7.46
C LEU A 114 10.86 -21.50 8.70
N VAL A 115 9.74 -21.55 9.39
CA VAL A 115 9.54 -22.43 10.54
C VAL A 115 9.10 -23.81 10.05
N VAL A 116 9.89 -24.82 10.38
CA VAL A 116 9.70 -26.22 9.98
C VAL A 116 9.59 -27.05 11.24
N ALA A 117 8.47 -27.75 11.43
CA ALA A 117 8.36 -28.69 12.55
C ALA A 117 9.22 -29.93 12.29
N CYS A 118 9.97 -30.35 13.32
CA CYS A 118 10.83 -31.54 13.27
C CYS A 118 10.17 -32.80 13.85
N GLY A 119 8.98 -32.69 14.44
CA GLY A 119 8.21 -33.83 14.93
C GLY A 119 7.92 -34.86 13.82
N THR A 120 7.85 -36.12 14.20
CA THR A 120 7.53 -37.24 13.30
C THR A 120 6.10 -37.06 12.74
N GLY A 121 5.93 -37.15 11.42
CA GLY A 121 4.66 -36.95 10.73
C GLY A 121 4.36 -35.49 10.40
N GLU A 122 4.71 -34.55 11.28
CA GLU A 122 4.49 -33.11 11.03
C GLU A 122 5.40 -32.56 9.93
N PHE A 123 6.67 -32.97 9.92
CA PHE A 123 7.63 -32.59 8.90
C PHE A 123 7.20 -33.11 7.52
N GLU A 124 6.86 -34.40 7.46
CA GLU A 124 6.44 -35.10 6.24
C GLU A 124 5.16 -34.48 5.66
N ALA A 125 4.20 -34.12 6.53
CA ALA A 125 3.00 -33.39 6.12
C ALA A 125 3.34 -32.01 5.51
N GLY A 126 4.23 -31.25 6.17
CA GLY A 126 4.64 -29.91 5.74
C GLY A 126 5.45 -29.89 4.43
N ILE A 127 6.28 -30.91 4.19
CA ILE A 127 7.07 -31.05 2.96
C ILE A 127 6.35 -31.85 1.86
N SER A 128 5.18 -32.43 2.13
CA SER A 128 4.40 -33.15 1.11
C SER A 128 4.04 -32.27 -0.09
N LYS A 129 3.54 -32.85 -1.20
CA LYS A 129 3.05 -32.07 -2.36
C LYS A 129 1.95 -31.07 -1.98
N ASN A 130 1.20 -31.39 -0.93
CA ASN A 130 0.13 -30.57 -0.37
C ASN A 130 0.60 -29.69 0.81
N GLY A 131 1.85 -29.84 1.24
CA GLY A 131 2.40 -29.11 2.35
C GLY A 131 2.69 -27.66 2.00
N GLN A 132 2.47 -26.77 2.97
CA GLN A 132 2.65 -25.33 2.75
C GLN A 132 4.10 -24.89 2.92
N THR A 133 4.97 -25.68 3.55
CA THR A 133 6.40 -25.34 3.66
C THR A 133 7.00 -25.13 2.27
N ARG A 134 6.62 -25.99 1.32
CA ARG A 134 7.00 -25.88 -0.09
C ARG A 134 6.42 -24.64 -0.76
N GLU A 135 5.10 -24.45 -0.65
CA GLU A 135 4.40 -23.31 -1.25
C GLU A 135 4.94 -21.97 -0.72
N HIS A 136 5.12 -21.85 0.59
CA HIS A 136 5.61 -20.62 1.22
C HIS A 136 7.04 -20.27 0.85
N ALA A 137 7.97 -21.23 0.85
CA ALA A 137 9.35 -20.97 0.47
C ALA A 137 9.45 -20.50 -1.00
N LEU A 138 8.63 -21.10 -1.88
CA LEU A 138 8.54 -20.73 -3.29
C LEU A 138 7.91 -19.35 -3.49
N LEU A 139 6.83 -19.02 -2.76
CA LEU A 139 6.22 -17.70 -2.77
C LEU A 139 7.19 -16.63 -2.27
N ALA A 140 7.92 -16.89 -1.17
CA ALA A 140 8.93 -15.96 -0.67
C ALA A 140 10.03 -15.65 -1.71
N GLN A 141 10.56 -16.70 -2.36
CA GLN A 141 11.56 -16.52 -3.42
C GLN A 141 10.99 -15.73 -4.61
N THR A 142 9.75 -16.04 -4.99
CA THR A 142 9.05 -15.38 -6.08
C THR A 142 8.80 -13.91 -5.79
N LEU A 143 8.45 -13.56 -4.55
CA LEU A 143 8.10 -12.20 -4.16
C LEU A 143 9.32 -11.29 -3.91
N GLY A 144 10.54 -11.82 -3.94
CA GLY A 144 11.75 -11.01 -3.88
C GLY A 144 12.58 -11.21 -2.63
N VAL A 145 12.13 -12.07 -1.72
CA VAL A 145 12.81 -12.35 -0.47
C VAL A 145 14.02 -13.25 -0.77
N LYS A 146 15.20 -12.64 -0.94
CA LYS A 146 16.43 -13.38 -1.29
C LYS A 146 17.11 -14.02 -0.08
N GLN A 147 16.79 -13.56 1.12
CA GLN A 147 17.38 -14.03 2.37
C GLN A 147 16.39 -14.92 3.12
N LEU A 148 16.84 -16.11 3.49
CA LEU A 148 16.05 -17.11 4.17
C LEU A 148 16.81 -17.61 5.39
N ILE A 149 16.10 -17.77 6.50
CA ILE A 149 16.53 -18.46 7.71
C ILE A 149 15.58 -19.63 7.91
N VAL A 150 16.09 -20.81 8.22
CA VAL A 150 15.27 -21.99 8.51
C VAL A 150 15.33 -22.26 10.01
N ALA A 151 14.18 -22.19 10.66
CA ALA A 151 14.01 -22.52 12.07
C ALA A 151 13.41 -23.93 12.17
N CYS A 152 14.24 -24.90 12.53
CA CYS A 152 13.87 -26.29 12.79
C CYS A 152 13.24 -26.37 14.18
N ASN A 153 11.92 -26.22 14.23
CA ASN A 153 11.13 -26.04 15.44
C ASN A 153 10.61 -27.38 16.00
N LYS A 154 10.18 -27.35 17.26
CA LYS A 154 9.72 -28.51 18.03
C LYS A 154 10.79 -29.59 18.18
N MET A 155 12.03 -29.19 18.38
CA MET A 155 13.13 -30.14 18.67
C MET A 155 12.88 -30.92 19.96
N ASP A 156 12.13 -30.36 20.90
CA ASP A 156 11.69 -31.03 22.13
C ASP A 156 10.74 -32.20 21.88
N SER A 157 10.03 -32.22 20.75
CA SER A 157 9.07 -33.26 20.38
C SER A 157 9.61 -34.26 19.36
N THR A 158 10.93 -34.28 19.10
CA THR A 158 11.53 -35.33 18.27
C THR A 158 11.60 -36.64 19.06
N GLU A 159 11.79 -37.76 18.35
CA GLU A 159 11.96 -39.07 18.98
C GLU A 159 13.36 -39.62 18.64
N PRO A 160 14.32 -39.65 19.59
CA PRO A 160 14.26 -39.08 20.95
C PRO A 160 14.26 -37.54 20.96
N PRO A 161 13.88 -36.88 22.07
CA PRO A 161 13.90 -35.41 22.18
C PRO A 161 15.27 -34.83 21.88
N PHE A 162 15.31 -33.71 21.16
CA PHE A 162 16.52 -33.00 20.73
C PHE A 162 17.48 -33.84 19.87
N SER A 163 16.95 -34.72 19.01
CA SER A 163 17.72 -35.64 18.18
C SER A 163 18.51 -34.94 17.06
N GLU A 164 19.83 -35.10 17.06
CA GLU A 164 20.73 -34.64 16.00
C GLU A 164 20.44 -35.31 14.66
N THR A 165 20.16 -36.63 14.67
CA THR A 165 19.86 -37.40 13.47
C THR A 165 18.64 -36.83 12.75
N ARG A 166 17.58 -36.52 13.50
CA ARG A 166 16.35 -35.93 12.93
C ARG A 166 16.59 -34.53 12.40
N TYR A 167 17.36 -33.70 13.11
CA TYR A 167 17.74 -32.37 12.62
C TYR A 167 18.51 -32.44 11.29
N ASN A 168 19.46 -33.37 11.17
CA ASN A 168 20.26 -33.55 9.95
C ASN A 168 19.41 -34.04 8.78
N GLU A 169 18.48 -34.97 9.01
CA GLU A 169 17.50 -35.42 8.02
C GLU A 169 16.67 -34.25 7.47
N VAL A 170 16.02 -33.50 8.37
CA VAL A 170 15.19 -32.33 8.02
C VAL A 170 16.01 -31.28 7.27
N THR A 171 17.21 -30.97 7.76
CA THR A 171 18.11 -29.99 7.14
C THR A 171 18.51 -30.40 5.73
N ASN A 172 18.81 -31.68 5.50
CA ASN A 172 19.17 -32.19 4.17
C ASN A 172 18.01 -32.12 3.18
N GLU A 173 16.81 -32.54 3.58
CA GLU A 173 15.64 -32.49 2.70
C GLU A 173 15.21 -31.04 2.39
N VAL A 174 15.18 -30.18 3.40
CA VAL A 174 14.86 -28.75 3.21
C VAL A 174 15.94 -28.08 2.34
N SER A 175 17.22 -28.36 2.57
CA SER A 175 18.33 -27.85 1.73
C SER A 175 18.18 -28.24 0.27
N ASN A 176 17.84 -29.50 0.00
CA ASN A 176 17.59 -29.98 -1.36
C ASN A 176 16.39 -29.29 -2.01
N TYR A 177 15.35 -29.00 -1.23
CA TYR A 177 14.17 -28.30 -1.72
C TYR A 177 14.44 -26.81 -2.01
N ILE A 178 15.05 -26.08 -1.07
CA ILE A 178 15.33 -24.64 -1.24
C ILE A 178 16.32 -24.39 -2.39
N LYS A 179 17.24 -25.34 -2.64
CA LYS A 179 18.12 -25.32 -3.82
C LYS A 179 17.33 -25.41 -5.13
N LYS A 180 16.27 -26.23 -5.19
CA LYS A 180 15.44 -26.40 -6.40
C LYS A 180 14.58 -25.17 -6.71
N ILE A 181 14.17 -24.41 -5.69
CA ILE A 181 13.37 -23.18 -5.89
C ILE A 181 14.25 -21.95 -6.20
N GLY A 182 15.54 -21.98 -5.85
CA GLY A 182 16.52 -20.97 -6.26
C GLY A 182 17.29 -20.28 -5.14
N TYR A 183 17.15 -20.70 -3.89
CA TYR A 183 18.04 -20.25 -2.81
C TYR A 183 19.37 -21.00 -2.87
N ASN A 184 20.43 -20.35 -2.39
CA ASN A 184 21.69 -21.03 -2.12
C ASN A 184 21.66 -21.61 -0.69
N PRO A 185 21.63 -22.93 -0.48
CA PRO A 185 21.58 -23.51 0.87
C PRO A 185 22.74 -23.08 1.77
N LYS A 186 23.92 -22.82 1.19
CA LYS A 186 25.08 -22.33 1.94
C LYS A 186 24.89 -20.93 2.52
N ALA A 187 23.98 -20.13 1.97
CA ALA A 187 23.69 -18.77 2.44
C ALA A 187 22.58 -18.73 3.51
N VAL A 188 21.99 -19.89 3.84
CA VAL A 188 20.82 -20.05 4.70
C VAL A 188 21.24 -20.65 6.03
N ALA A 189 20.87 -19.98 7.13
CA ALA A 189 21.12 -20.48 8.48
C ALA A 189 20.03 -21.50 8.86
N PHE A 190 20.44 -22.68 9.31
CA PHE A 190 19.55 -23.71 9.86
C PHE A 190 19.69 -23.74 11.38
N VAL A 191 18.67 -23.30 12.11
CA VAL A 191 18.72 -23.17 13.57
C VAL A 191 17.73 -24.16 14.19
N PRO A 192 18.20 -25.16 14.97
CA PRO A 192 17.32 -26.02 15.76
C PRO A 192 16.81 -25.25 16.97
N ILE A 193 15.48 -25.14 17.12
CA ILE A 193 14.83 -24.35 18.16
C ILE A 193 13.69 -25.13 18.82
N SER A 194 13.28 -24.66 20.00
CA SER A 194 11.95 -24.91 20.56
C SER A 194 11.28 -23.58 20.83
N GLY A 195 10.29 -23.21 20.00
CA GLY A 195 9.53 -21.97 20.17
C GLY A 195 8.74 -21.92 21.49
N PHE A 196 8.40 -23.08 22.07
CA PHE A 196 7.67 -23.14 23.34
C PHE A 196 8.61 -23.00 24.55
N ASN A 197 9.69 -23.80 24.58
CA ASN A 197 10.64 -23.82 25.71
C ASN A 197 11.67 -22.67 25.65
N GLY A 198 11.92 -22.12 24.46
CA GLY A 198 12.88 -21.04 24.24
C GLY A 198 14.30 -21.49 23.85
N ASP A 199 14.51 -22.80 23.63
CA ASP A 199 15.81 -23.36 23.23
C ASP A 199 16.34 -22.71 21.94
N ASN A 200 17.59 -22.24 21.97
CA ASN A 200 18.28 -21.56 20.85
C ASN A 200 17.55 -20.34 20.28
N MET A 201 16.58 -19.76 20.99
CA MET A 201 15.88 -18.56 20.54
C MET A 201 16.74 -17.31 20.72
N LEU A 202 17.11 -17.01 21.97
CA LEU A 202 18.00 -15.89 22.33
C LEU A 202 19.33 -16.38 22.91
N GLU A 203 19.28 -17.47 23.67
CA GLU A 203 20.43 -18.07 24.35
C GLU A 203 20.65 -19.50 23.83
N PRO A 204 21.90 -19.99 23.77
CA PRO A 204 22.19 -21.37 23.41
C PRO A 204 21.54 -22.35 24.39
N SER A 205 20.94 -23.41 23.86
CA SER A 205 20.31 -24.47 24.65
C SER A 205 21.33 -25.44 25.24
N SER A 206 21.15 -25.83 26.50
CA SER A 206 21.88 -26.93 27.13
C SER A 206 21.42 -28.31 26.64
N ASN A 207 20.22 -28.41 26.05
CA ASN A 207 19.63 -29.67 25.59
C ASN A 207 20.20 -30.15 24.24
N MET A 208 20.90 -29.28 23.52
CA MET A 208 21.49 -29.57 22.20
C MET A 208 23.02 -29.33 22.18
N PRO A 209 23.82 -30.07 22.98
CA PRO A 209 25.27 -29.87 23.06
C PRO A 209 26.01 -30.25 21.75
N TRP A 210 25.37 -31.06 20.91
CA TRP A 210 25.83 -31.44 19.59
C TRP A 210 25.80 -30.27 18.60
N PHE A 211 24.86 -29.33 18.76
CA PHE A 211 24.73 -28.18 17.87
C PHE A 211 25.84 -27.14 18.14
N LYS A 212 26.85 -27.11 17.28
CA LYS A 212 27.99 -26.18 17.42
C LYS A 212 27.67 -24.76 16.95
N GLY A 213 26.61 -24.61 16.16
CA GLY A 213 26.18 -23.35 15.58
C GLY A 213 25.84 -23.50 14.10
N TRP A 214 25.10 -22.54 13.58
CA TRP A 214 24.89 -22.37 12.15
C TRP A 214 26.03 -21.55 11.54
N SER A 215 26.32 -21.78 10.27
CA SER A 215 27.26 -20.98 9.49
C SER A 215 26.67 -20.70 8.11
N VAL A 216 26.92 -19.50 7.58
CA VAL A 216 26.48 -19.09 6.26
C VAL A 216 27.62 -18.50 5.46
N GLU A 217 27.68 -18.86 4.18
CA GLU A 217 28.59 -18.33 3.19
C GLU A 217 27.82 -17.42 2.22
N ARG A 218 28.18 -16.13 2.20
CA ARG A 218 27.56 -15.11 1.33
C ARG A 218 28.64 -14.29 0.63
N LYS A 219 28.26 -13.54 -0.40
CA LYS A 219 29.21 -12.70 -1.16
C LYS A 219 29.76 -11.56 -0.31
N GLU A 220 28.97 -11.11 0.65
CA GLU A 220 29.23 -9.99 1.55
C GLU A 220 30.08 -10.41 2.76
N GLY A 221 30.32 -11.71 2.95
CA GLY A 221 31.14 -12.29 4.02
C GLY A 221 30.48 -13.49 4.72
N PRO A 222 31.27 -14.36 5.38
CA PRO A 222 30.73 -15.44 6.20
C PRO A 222 30.15 -14.90 7.50
N ALA A 223 29.12 -15.57 8.02
CA ALA A 223 28.59 -15.32 9.36
C ALA A 223 28.28 -16.65 10.07
N SER A 224 28.38 -16.64 11.39
CA SER A 224 28.09 -17.82 12.21
C SER A 224 27.48 -17.39 13.53
N GLY A 225 26.68 -18.28 14.12
CA GLY A 225 26.06 -18.08 15.42
C GLY A 225 25.43 -19.38 15.92
N LYS A 226 24.76 -19.32 17.06
CA LYS A 226 24.08 -20.46 17.69
C LYS A 226 22.58 -20.23 17.83
N THR A 227 22.13 -18.98 17.90
CA THR A 227 20.72 -18.69 18.21
C THR A 227 19.97 -18.13 17.01
N LEU A 228 18.64 -18.15 17.10
CA LEU A 228 17.77 -17.54 16.09
C LEU A 228 17.94 -16.03 16.07
N LEU A 229 18.07 -15.38 17.24
CA LEU A 229 18.32 -13.94 17.33
C LEU A 229 19.62 -13.54 16.60
N GLU A 230 20.70 -14.29 16.80
CA GLU A 230 21.96 -14.07 16.10
C GLU A 230 21.82 -14.25 14.58
N ALA A 231 20.97 -15.20 14.13
CA ALA A 231 20.69 -15.40 12.72
C ALA A 231 19.94 -14.20 12.11
N LEU A 232 19.02 -13.59 12.87
CA LEU A 232 18.34 -12.35 12.48
C LEU A 232 19.30 -11.16 12.44
N ASP A 233 20.23 -11.07 13.40
CA ASP A 233 21.29 -10.04 13.42
C ASP A 233 22.34 -10.21 12.29
N ALA A 234 22.45 -11.41 11.73
CA ALA A 234 23.29 -11.70 10.57
C ALA A 234 22.58 -11.47 9.23
N VAL A 235 21.33 -10.98 9.22
CA VAL A 235 20.65 -10.55 7.98
C VAL A 235 21.38 -9.35 7.39
N ILE A 236 21.60 -9.39 6.08
CA ILE A 236 22.21 -8.29 5.34
C ILE A 236 21.11 -7.27 5.04
N PRO A 237 21.27 -5.99 5.37
CA PRO A 237 20.28 -4.99 5.03
C PRO A 237 20.12 -4.91 3.50
N PRO A 238 18.89 -4.87 2.98
CA PRO A 238 18.70 -4.69 1.54
C PRO A 238 19.16 -3.30 1.13
N SER A 239 19.76 -3.19 -0.06
CA SER A 239 20.02 -1.90 -0.69
C SER A 239 18.68 -1.23 -0.99
N ARG A 240 18.34 -0.16 -0.26
CA ARG A 240 17.12 0.61 -0.47
C ARG A 240 17.26 1.44 -1.76
N PRO A 241 16.39 1.27 -2.76
CA PRO A 241 16.53 1.97 -4.05
C PRO A 241 16.01 3.42 -3.97
N THR A 242 16.77 4.30 -3.33
CA THR A 242 16.45 5.73 -3.18
C THR A 242 16.54 6.51 -4.48
N ASP A 243 17.45 6.11 -5.38
CA ASP A 243 17.73 6.82 -6.63
C ASP A 243 16.71 6.52 -7.75
N LYS A 244 15.89 5.49 -7.55
CA LYS A 244 14.83 5.13 -8.50
C LYS A 244 13.60 6.04 -8.32
N PRO A 245 12.78 6.24 -9.36
CA PRO A 245 11.53 6.99 -9.22
C PRO A 245 10.59 6.39 -8.17
N LEU A 246 9.71 7.24 -7.62
CA LEU A 246 8.79 6.84 -6.56
C LEU A 246 7.80 5.77 -7.04
N ARG A 247 7.71 4.65 -6.32
CA ARG A 247 6.62 3.68 -6.40
C ARG A 247 6.18 3.28 -5.00
N LEU A 248 4.92 3.55 -4.69
CA LEU A 248 4.29 3.25 -3.40
C LEU A 248 2.93 2.59 -3.65
N PRO A 249 2.87 1.24 -3.68
CA PRO A 249 1.62 0.49 -3.76
C PRO A 249 0.76 0.69 -2.50
N LEU A 250 -0.51 1.03 -2.70
CA LEU A 250 -1.45 1.27 -1.61
C LEU A 250 -1.97 -0.04 -1.02
N GLN A 251 -1.74 -0.23 0.27
CA GLN A 251 -2.28 -1.33 1.05
C GLN A 251 -3.72 -1.04 1.45
N ASP A 252 -3.97 0.15 2.02
CA ASP A 252 -5.29 0.58 2.48
C ASP A 252 -5.46 2.09 2.29
N VAL A 253 -6.72 2.54 2.35
CA VAL A 253 -7.06 3.96 2.29
C VAL A 253 -8.07 4.25 3.39
N TYR A 254 -7.74 5.20 4.26
CA TYR A 254 -8.59 5.62 5.36
C TYR A 254 -9.15 7.02 5.13
N LYS A 255 -10.30 7.29 5.75
CA LYS A 255 -10.85 8.64 5.87
C LYS A 255 -10.81 9.04 7.34
N ILE A 256 -9.95 9.98 7.67
CA ILE A 256 -9.77 10.48 9.04
C ILE A 256 -10.48 11.82 9.16
N GLY A 257 -11.38 11.93 10.14
CA GLY A 257 -12.11 13.17 10.42
C GLY A 257 -11.14 14.31 10.74
N GLY A 258 -11.31 15.46 10.09
CA GLY A 258 -10.44 16.64 10.25
C GLY A 258 -9.17 16.63 9.39
N ILE A 259 -8.64 15.46 9.01
CA ILE A 259 -7.42 15.33 8.20
C ILE A 259 -7.74 15.17 6.71
N GLY A 260 -8.70 14.30 6.38
CA GLY A 260 -9.07 13.98 5.00
C GLY A 260 -8.84 12.51 4.64
N THR A 261 -8.34 12.28 3.42
CA THR A 261 -8.06 10.93 2.89
C THR A 261 -6.58 10.62 3.12
N VAL A 262 -6.31 9.48 3.76
CA VAL A 262 -4.97 9.03 4.12
C VAL A 262 -4.75 7.64 3.53
N PRO A 263 -4.05 7.53 2.38
CA PRO A 263 -3.57 6.26 1.88
C PRO A 263 -2.41 5.76 2.73
N VAL A 264 -2.32 4.43 2.86
CA VAL A 264 -1.26 3.75 3.60
C VAL A 264 -0.60 2.73 2.69
N GLY A 265 0.72 2.68 2.71
CA GLY A 265 1.48 1.71 1.95
C GLY A 265 2.96 1.76 2.26
N ARG A 266 3.70 0.85 1.63
CA ARG A 266 5.15 0.76 1.75
C ARG A 266 5.80 1.48 0.59
N VAL A 267 6.81 2.31 0.86
CA VAL A 267 7.65 2.90 -0.19
C VAL A 267 8.52 1.77 -0.75
N GLU A 268 8.36 1.42 -2.02
CA GLU A 268 9.15 0.35 -2.65
C GLU A 268 10.39 0.90 -3.35
N THR A 269 10.25 2.04 -4.02
CA THR A 269 11.35 2.75 -4.68
C THR A 269 11.16 4.26 -4.54
N GLY A 270 12.26 5.02 -4.60
CA GLY A 270 12.27 6.47 -4.50
C GLY A 270 11.96 7.00 -3.11
N ILE A 271 11.72 8.31 -3.03
CA ILE A 271 11.50 9.02 -1.77
C ILE A 271 10.15 9.74 -1.85
N LEU A 272 9.38 9.68 -0.77
CA LEU A 272 8.14 10.44 -0.61
C LEU A 272 8.36 11.57 0.40
N LYS A 273 8.03 12.81 0.02
CA LYS A 273 8.13 13.99 0.88
C LYS A 273 6.81 14.75 0.93
N PRO A 274 6.46 15.39 2.05
CA PRO A 274 5.43 16.42 2.08
C PRO A 274 5.68 17.49 1.01
N GLY A 275 4.62 17.97 0.37
CA GLY A 275 4.66 18.93 -0.74
C GLY A 275 4.90 18.31 -2.12
N MET A 276 5.23 17.02 -2.21
CA MET A 276 5.34 16.34 -3.51
C MET A 276 3.98 16.23 -4.19
N VAL A 277 4.00 16.37 -5.52
CA VAL A 277 2.84 16.12 -6.37
C VAL A 277 2.94 14.68 -6.84
N VAL A 278 1.96 13.88 -6.45
CA VAL A 278 1.91 12.44 -6.72
C VAL A 278 0.77 12.09 -7.66
N THR A 279 1.01 11.12 -8.54
CA THR A 279 0.02 10.53 -9.43
C THR A 279 -0.31 9.11 -8.98
N PHE A 280 -1.61 8.80 -8.91
CA PHE A 280 -2.13 7.47 -8.61
C PHE A 280 -2.51 6.74 -9.90
N ALA A 281 -1.85 5.60 -10.15
CA ALA A 281 -2.19 4.65 -11.19
C ALA A 281 -3.02 3.49 -10.62
N PRO A 282 -3.94 2.89 -11.38
CA PRO A 282 -4.26 3.18 -12.79
C PRO A 282 -5.20 4.38 -13.01
N GLN A 283 -5.68 5.06 -11.98
CA GLN A 283 -6.76 6.06 -12.08
C GLN A 283 -6.33 7.39 -12.72
N ASN A 284 -5.03 7.60 -12.92
CA ASN A 284 -4.44 8.83 -13.45
C ASN A 284 -4.94 10.07 -12.71
N LEU A 285 -4.93 10.00 -11.37
CA LEU A 285 -5.34 11.08 -10.48
C LEU A 285 -4.09 11.71 -9.88
N THR A 286 -3.94 13.03 -10.02
CA THR A 286 -2.77 13.75 -9.52
C THR A 286 -3.15 14.70 -8.38
N THR A 287 -2.41 14.67 -7.27
CA THR A 287 -2.67 15.49 -6.08
C THR A 287 -1.37 15.80 -5.32
N GLU A 288 -1.45 16.73 -4.38
CA GLU A 288 -0.36 17.12 -3.50
C GLU A 288 -0.41 16.36 -2.16
N VAL A 289 0.73 15.88 -1.70
CA VAL A 289 0.93 15.26 -0.39
C VAL A 289 1.09 16.35 0.67
N LYS A 290 0.24 16.38 1.69
CA LYS A 290 0.31 17.38 2.77
C LYS A 290 1.27 17.00 3.90
N SER A 291 1.20 15.76 4.33
CA SER A 291 1.98 15.23 5.43
C SER A 291 2.23 13.76 5.19
N VAL A 292 3.33 13.25 5.75
CA VAL A 292 3.70 11.84 5.75
C VAL A 292 3.92 11.46 7.21
N GLU A 293 3.35 10.34 7.64
CA GLU A 293 3.40 9.86 9.01
C GLU A 293 3.74 8.37 9.06
N MET A 294 4.53 7.99 10.05
CA MET A 294 4.87 6.60 10.36
C MET A 294 4.72 6.42 11.88
N HIS A 295 3.93 5.43 12.31
CA HIS A 295 3.66 5.18 13.74
C HIS A 295 3.21 6.40 14.56
N HIS A 296 2.41 7.28 13.94
CA HIS A 296 1.92 8.55 14.54
C HIS A 296 2.98 9.64 14.73
N GLU A 297 4.14 9.48 14.13
CA GLU A 297 5.17 10.51 14.05
C GLU A 297 5.25 11.07 12.64
N ALA A 298 5.38 12.40 12.53
CA ALA A 298 5.49 13.07 11.24
C ALA A 298 6.90 12.92 10.69
N LEU A 299 6.99 12.56 9.40
CA LEU A 299 8.25 12.40 8.68
C LEU A 299 8.48 13.55 7.70
N GLN A 300 9.73 14.02 7.61
CA GLN A 300 10.15 14.98 6.60
C GLN A 300 10.32 14.31 5.23
N GLU A 301 10.76 13.05 5.23
CA GLU A 301 10.84 12.19 4.06
C GLU A 301 10.64 10.74 4.48
N ALA A 302 10.06 9.95 3.58
CA ALA A 302 9.92 8.51 3.73
C ALA A 302 10.77 7.82 2.67
N LEU A 303 11.59 6.88 3.12
CA LEU A 303 12.57 6.15 2.33
C LEU A 303 12.02 4.78 1.93
N PRO A 304 12.62 4.10 0.93
CA PRO A 304 12.21 2.74 0.59
C PRO A 304 12.31 1.82 1.80
N GLY A 305 11.27 1.02 2.03
CA GLY A 305 11.13 0.16 3.20
C GLY A 305 10.16 0.67 4.26
N ASP A 306 9.92 1.98 4.31
CA ASP A 306 9.06 2.62 5.31
C ASP A 306 7.58 2.33 5.00
N ASN A 307 6.84 1.96 6.05
CA ASN A 307 5.39 1.80 6.00
C ASN A 307 4.74 3.10 6.49
N VAL A 308 4.20 3.88 5.56
CA VAL A 308 3.75 5.24 5.84
C VAL A 308 2.28 5.46 5.50
N GLY A 309 1.62 6.28 6.30
CA GLY A 309 0.36 6.93 5.96
C GLY A 309 0.63 8.35 5.51
N PHE A 310 0.05 8.80 4.41
CA PHE A 310 0.27 10.16 3.91
C PHE A 310 -1.04 10.86 3.59
N ASN A 311 -1.17 12.13 3.93
CA ASN A 311 -2.40 12.88 3.69
C ASN A 311 -2.41 13.48 2.28
N VAL A 312 -3.51 13.31 1.54
CA VAL A 312 -3.69 13.88 0.20
C VAL A 312 -4.90 14.81 0.11
N LYS A 313 -4.76 15.92 -0.62
CA LYS A 313 -5.84 16.91 -0.79
C LYS A 313 -6.86 16.47 -1.82
N ASN A 314 -8.14 16.79 -1.56
CA ASN A 314 -9.21 16.79 -2.56
C ASN A 314 -9.40 15.46 -3.32
N VAL A 315 -8.91 14.35 -2.76
CA VAL A 315 -9.13 13.00 -3.27
C VAL A 315 -10.16 12.31 -2.38
N SER A 316 -11.20 11.76 -3.00
CA SER A 316 -12.17 10.93 -2.30
C SER A 316 -11.64 9.52 -2.09
N ILE A 317 -11.97 8.91 -0.95
CA ILE A 317 -11.66 7.49 -0.65
C ILE A 317 -12.19 6.51 -1.71
N LYS A 318 -13.15 6.94 -2.55
CA LYS A 318 -13.73 6.12 -3.63
C LYS A 318 -12.92 6.17 -4.93
N GLU A 319 -12.07 7.17 -5.09
CA GLU A 319 -11.28 7.37 -6.32
C GLU A 319 -10.00 6.55 -6.31
N ILE A 320 -9.44 6.29 -5.14
CA ILE A 320 -8.25 5.45 -4.94
C ILE A 320 -8.62 4.22 -4.10
N ARG A 321 -7.90 3.11 -4.31
CA ARG A 321 -8.17 1.83 -3.64
C ARG A 321 -6.89 1.04 -3.43
N ARG A 322 -6.95 0.00 -2.60
CA ARG A 322 -5.90 -1.03 -2.49
C ARG A 322 -5.50 -1.53 -3.88
N GLY A 323 -4.20 -1.69 -4.10
CA GLY A 323 -3.64 -2.07 -5.40
C GLY A 323 -3.40 -0.91 -6.36
N SER A 324 -3.81 0.32 -6.03
CA SER A 324 -3.36 1.50 -6.77
C SER A 324 -1.92 1.83 -6.39
N VAL A 325 -1.17 2.47 -7.28
CA VAL A 325 0.25 2.80 -7.08
C VAL A 325 0.41 4.31 -7.10
N ALA A 326 0.94 4.88 -6.02
CA ALA A 326 1.35 6.28 -5.99
C ALA A 326 2.77 6.42 -6.56
N SER A 327 3.01 7.47 -7.32
CA SER A 327 4.28 7.78 -7.98
C SER A 327 4.48 9.29 -8.07
N ASP A 328 5.72 9.74 -8.29
CA ASP A 328 6.00 11.16 -8.52
C ASP A 328 5.48 11.56 -9.89
N SER A 329 4.65 12.60 -9.95
CA SER A 329 4.09 13.11 -11.21
C SER A 329 5.16 13.66 -12.16
N LYS A 330 6.31 14.08 -11.64
CA LYS A 330 7.39 14.73 -12.41
C LYS A 330 8.49 13.77 -12.85
N ASN A 331 8.57 12.60 -12.22
CA ASN A 331 9.66 11.66 -12.44
C ASN A 331 9.08 10.26 -12.66
N ASP A 332 8.95 9.88 -13.94
CA ASP A 332 8.37 8.62 -14.40
C ASP A 332 7.07 8.22 -13.66
N PRO A 333 5.95 8.93 -13.89
CA PRO A 333 4.69 8.60 -13.24
C PRO A 333 4.20 7.21 -13.66
N ALA A 334 3.72 6.44 -12.68
CA ALA A 334 3.09 5.15 -12.89
C ALA A 334 1.84 5.30 -13.79
N LYS A 335 1.59 4.31 -14.64
CA LYS A 335 0.47 4.31 -15.60
C LYS A 335 -0.31 3.01 -15.53
N GLU A 336 -1.51 3.03 -16.11
CA GLU A 336 -2.30 1.82 -16.32
C GLU A 336 -1.63 0.92 -17.38
N THR A 337 -1.71 -0.38 -17.15
CA THR A 337 -1.21 -1.42 -18.04
C THR A 337 -2.35 -1.93 -18.92
N LYS A 338 -2.16 -1.87 -20.24
CA LYS A 338 -3.10 -2.44 -21.22
C LYS A 338 -2.89 -3.95 -21.38
N GLN A 339 -1.63 -4.34 -21.57
CA GLN A 339 -1.20 -5.73 -21.61
C GLN A 339 0.25 -5.85 -21.15
N PHE A 340 0.67 -7.03 -20.72
CA PHE A 340 2.04 -7.26 -20.30
C PHE A 340 2.50 -8.68 -20.63
N THR A 341 3.76 -8.80 -21.01
CA THR A 341 4.42 -10.08 -21.28
C THR A 341 5.17 -10.51 -20.04
N ALA A 342 4.98 -11.75 -19.61
CA ALA A 342 5.62 -12.30 -18.43
C ALA A 342 6.16 -13.71 -18.66
N GLN A 343 7.24 -14.03 -17.97
CA GLN A 343 7.71 -15.39 -17.82
C GLN A 343 7.00 -16.03 -16.63
N VAL A 344 6.23 -17.08 -16.87
CA VAL A 344 5.50 -17.82 -15.85
C VAL A 344 6.07 -19.23 -15.66
N ILE A 345 6.04 -19.72 -14.43
CA ILE A 345 6.40 -21.09 -14.07
C ILE A 345 5.15 -21.73 -13.47
N ILE A 346 4.65 -22.78 -14.13
CA ILE A 346 3.46 -23.51 -13.67
C ILE A 346 3.86 -24.48 -12.57
N MET A 347 3.12 -24.43 -11.47
CA MET A 347 3.41 -25.17 -10.25
C MET A 347 2.50 -26.40 -10.15
N ASN A 348 1.48 -26.35 -9.29
CA ASN A 348 0.54 -27.43 -9.05
C ASN A 348 -0.82 -27.06 -9.67
N HIS A 349 -0.95 -27.24 -10.97
CA HIS A 349 -2.22 -27.15 -11.66
C HIS A 349 -2.71 -28.57 -12.02
N PRO A 350 -3.96 -28.95 -11.68
CA PRO A 350 -4.44 -30.32 -11.90
C PRO A 350 -4.69 -30.66 -13.37
N GLY A 351 -4.91 -29.64 -14.21
CA GLY A 351 -5.12 -29.79 -15.65
C GLY A 351 -4.04 -29.09 -16.48
N GLN A 352 -4.45 -28.58 -17.63
CA GLN A 352 -3.61 -27.84 -18.56
C GLN A 352 -4.06 -26.38 -18.64
N ILE A 353 -3.12 -25.46 -18.79
CA ILE A 353 -3.38 -24.03 -18.98
C ILE A 353 -3.27 -23.72 -20.47
N ALA A 354 -4.38 -23.34 -21.10
CA ALA A 354 -4.43 -22.93 -22.49
C ALA A 354 -4.69 -21.42 -22.61
N ALA A 355 -4.52 -20.88 -23.81
CA ALA A 355 -4.92 -19.50 -24.11
C ALA A 355 -6.40 -19.28 -23.77
N GLY A 356 -6.72 -18.16 -23.14
CA GLY A 356 -8.04 -17.82 -22.60
C GLY A 356 -8.21 -18.11 -21.11
N TYR A 357 -7.31 -18.87 -20.48
CA TYR A 357 -7.33 -19.09 -19.03
C TYR A 357 -7.26 -17.76 -18.27
N THR A 358 -8.18 -17.54 -17.32
CA THR A 358 -8.33 -16.23 -16.64
C THR A 358 -8.29 -16.38 -15.11
N PRO A 359 -7.12 -16.71 -14.53
CA PRO A 359 -6.93 -16.82 -13.08
C PRO A 359 -6.78 -15.44 -12.43
N VAL A 360 -6.72 -15.43 -11.10
CA VAL A 360 -6.44 -14.21 -10.34
C VAL A 360 -4.94 -14.03 -10.16
N LEU A 361 -4.44 -12.82 -10.43
CA LEU A 361 -3.06 -12.45 -10.19
C LEU A 361 -2.96 -11.59 -8.93
N ASP A 362 -2.08 -12.00 -8.05
CA ASP A 362 -1.57 -11.23 -6.91
C ASP A 362 -0.25 -10.59 -7.33
N CYS A 363 -0.24 -9.28 -7.54
CA CYS A 363 0.95 -8.49 -7.85
C CYS A 363 1.02 -7.33 -6.88
N HIS A 364 2.13 -7.16 -6.15
CA HIS A 364 2.27 -6.19 -5.05
C HIS A 364 1.07 -6.24 -4.07
N THR A 365 0.25 -5.20 -4.04
CA THR A 365 -0.99 -5.09 -3.23
C THR A 365 -2.26 -5.32 -4.07
N ALA A 366 -2.14 -5.41 -5.39
CA ALA A 366 -3.24 -5.63 -6.32
C ALA A 366 -3.63 -7.12 -6.43
N HIS A 367 -4.93 -7.35 -6.55
CA HIS A 367 -5.56 -8.66 -6.69
C HIS A 367 -6.57 -8.60 -7.85
N ILE A 368 -6.12 -8.94 -9.06
CA ILE A 368 -6.88 -8.71 -10.31
C ILE A 368 -6.82 -9.94 -11.20
N ALA A 369 -7.98 -10.36 -11.74
CA ALA A 369 -8.03 -11.43 -12.72
C ALA A 369 -7.40 -10.98 -14.05
N CYS A 370 -6.50 -11.80 -14.60
CA CYS A 370 -5.85 -11.53 -15.88
C CYS A 370 -6.02 -12.71 -16.82
N LYS A 371 -6.36 -12.43 -18.07
CA LYS A 371 -6.52 -13.43 -19.13
C LYS A 371 -5.14 -13.74 -19.73
N PHE A 372 -4.79 -15.01 -19.80
CA PHE A 372 -3.66 -15.52 -20.58
C PHE A 372 -4.06 -15.42 -22.05
N ALA A 373 -3.72 -14.31 -22.69
CA ALA A 373 -4.16 -14.02 -24.05
C ALA A 373 -3.46 -14.93 -25.06
N GLU A 374 -2.15 -15.04 -24.93
CA GLU A 374 -1.31 -15.83 -25.82
C GLU A 374 -0.20 -16.52 -25.03
N LEU A 375 0.07 -17.79 -25.38
CA LEU A 375 1.21 -18.54 -24.87
C LEU A 375 2.30 -18.48 -25.95
N LYS A 376 3.25 -17.56 -25.84
CA LYS A 376 4.23 -17.29 -26.90
C LYS A 376 5.29 -18.38 -26.99
N GLU A 377 5.85 -18.77 -25.86
CA GLU A 377 6.98 -19.69 -25.84
C GLU A 377 6.90 -20.61 -24.63
N LYS A 378 7.30 -21.87 -24.82
CA LYS A 378 7.68 -22.75 -23.72
C LYS A 378 9.19 -22.65 -23.52
N VAL A 379 9.61 -22.46 -22.28
CA VAL A 379 11.03 -22.30 -21.92
C VAL A 379 11.44 -23.34 -20.88
N ASP A 380 12.69 -23.76 -20.93
CA ASP A 380 13.27 -24.59 -19.88
C ASP A 380 13.42 -23.75 -18.59
N ARG A 381 12.95 -24.30 -17.47
CA ARG A 381 12.89 -23.59 -16.19
C ARG A 381 14.26 -23.16 -15.66
N ARG A 382 15.33 -23.91 -15.96
CA ARG A 382 16.67 -23.68 -15.38
C ARG A 382 17.54 -22.82 -16.27
N SER A 383 17.58 -23.16 -17.56
CA SER A 383 18.42 -22.50 -18.55
C SER A 383 17.75 -21.28 -19.19
N GLY A 384 16.42 -21.17 -19.09
CA GLY A 384 15.65 -20.14 -19.78
C GLY A 384 15.64 -20.29 -21.30
N LYS A 385 16.20 -21.38 -21.84
CA LYS A 385 16.23 -21.64 -23.28
C LYS A 385 14.84 -22.00 -23.78
N LYS A 386 14.51 -21.46 -24.94
CA LYS A 386 13.29 -21.76 -25.67
C LYS A 386 13.26 -23.23 -26.08
N VAL A 387 12.13 -23.89 -25.83
CA VAL A 387 11.87 -25.31 -26.12
C VAL A 387 10.85 -25.43 -27.25
N GLU A 388 9.79 -24.62 -27.21
CA GLU A 388 8.68 -24.70 -28.16
C GLU A 388 8.11 -23.30 -28.40
N ASP A 389 7.76 -23.04 -29.66
CA ASP A 389 7.03 -21.84 -30.10
C ASP A 389 5.52 -22.08 -30.05
N ASN A 390 4.78 -21.10 -29.54
CA ASN A 390 3.33 -21.09 -29.45
C ASN A 390 2.72 -22.40 -28.93
N PRO A 391 3.10 -22.86 -27.73
CA PRO A 391 2.60 -24.11 -27.17
C PRO A 391 1.07 -24.06 -27.02
N LYS A 392 0.39 -25.15 -27.38
CA LYS A 392 -1.08 -25.24 -27.24
C LYS A 392 -1.55 -25.14 -25.78
N PHE A 393 -0.75 -25.65 -24.86
CA PHE A 393 -1.00 -25.59 -23.43
C PHE A 393 0.29 -25.69 -22.60
N LEU A 394 0.26 -25.20 -21.37
CA LEU A 394 1.29 -25.40 -20.35
C LEU A 394 0.76 -26.34 -19.25
N LYS A 395 1.62 -27.22 -18.72
CA LYS A 395 1.30 -28.12 -17.61
C LYS A 395 2.21 -27.87 -16.40
N SER A 396 1.85 -28.46 -15.27
CA SER A 396 2.64 -28.44 -14.04
C SER A 396 4.12 -28.77 -14.29
N GLY A 397 5.01 -27.87 -13.85
CA GLY A 397 6.46 -27.97 -14.05
C GLY A 397 7.00 -27.23 -15.28
N ASP A 398 6.15 -26.88 -16.24
CA ASP A 398 6.56 -26.09 -17.40
C ASP A 398 6.82 -24.63 -17.02
N ALA A 399 7.70 -23.98 -17.77
CA ALA A 399 7.82 -22.53 -17.79
C ALA A 399 7.49 -22.01 -19.19
N GLY A 400 6.96 -20.79 -19.29
CA GLY A 400 6.62 -20.20 -20.58
C GLY A 400 6.59 -18.67 -20.55
N ILE A 401 6.73 -18.06 -21.72
CA ILE A 401 6.49 -16.64 -21.94
C ILE A 401 5.05 -16.48 -22.38
N VAL A 402 4.28 -15.68 -21.67
CA VAL A 402 2.85 -15.49 -21.88
C VAL A 402 2.50 -14.01 -21.90
N ASP A 403 1.56 -13.65 -22.77
CA ASP A 403 0.95 -12.32 -22.78
C ASP A 403 -0.32 -12.35 -21.92
N LEU A 404 -0.42 -11.40 -21.00
CA LEU A 404 -1.52 -11.27 -20.07
C LEU A 404 -2.27 -9.96 -20.27
N ILE A 405 -3.59 -10.04 -20.24
CA ILE A 405 -4.49 -8.89 -20.32
C ILE A 405 -5.27 -8.80 -19.01
N PRO A 406 -5.12 -7.73 -18.22
CA PRO A 406 -5.88 -7.55 -16.99
C PRO A 406 -7.37 -7.28 -17.29
N THR A 407 -8.26 -7.91 -16.53
CA THR A 407 -9.73 -7.73 -16.70
C THR A 407 -10.26 -6.43 -16.10
N LYS A 408 -9.46 -5.79 -15.24
CA LYS A 408 -9.73 -4.49 -14.60
C LYS A 408 -8.47 -3.63 -14.67
N PRO A 409 -8.59 -2.30 -14.59
CA PRO A 409 -7.43 -1.41 -14.56
C PRO A 409 -6.41 -1.85 -13.52
N LEU A 410 -5.17 -2.08 -13.96
CA LEU A 410 -4.03 -2.58 -13.19
C LEU A 410 -2.82 -1.71 -13.50
N CYS A 411 -1.96 -1.50 -12.50
CA CYS A 411 -0.64 -0.92 -12.68
C CYS A 411 0.40 -1.98 -12.33
N VAL A 412 1.24 -2.32 -13.30
CA VAL A 412 2.41 -3.18 -13.14
C VAL A 412 3.60 -2.60 -13.88
N GLU A 413 4.78 -3.03 -13.49
CA GLU A 413 6.05 -2.57 -14.06
C GLU A 413 6.91 -3.75 -14.48
N THR A 414 7.93 -3.49 -15.29
CA THR A 414 8.91 -4.52 -15.62
C THR A 414 9.72 -4.90 -14.39
N PHE A 415 10.04 -6.19 -14.25
CA PHE A 415 10.84 -6.68 -13.11
C PHE A 415 12.25 -6.09 -13.07
N THR A 416 12.82 -5.77 -14.23
CA THR A 416 14.16 -5.17 -14.35
C THR A 416 14.19 -3.76 -13.77
N GLU A 417 13.16 -2.96 -14.02
CA GLU A 417 13.09 -1.57 -13.56
C GLU A 417 12.58 -1.49 -12.12
N TYR A 418 11.44 -2.11 -11.83
CA TYR A 418 10.79 -2.06 -10.53
C TYR A 418 10.47 -3.48 -10.02
N PRO A 419 11.48 -4.19 -9.48
CA PRO A 419 11.33 -5.57 -8.99
C PRO A 419 10.08 -5.84 -8.13
N PRO A 420 9.69 -4.96 -7.18
CA PRO A 420 8.52 -5.21 -6.32
C PRO A 420 7.18 -5.15 -7.06
N LEU A 421 7.10 -4.45 -8.20
CA LEU A 421 5.88 -4.34 -9.02
C LEU A 421 5.89 -5.27 -10.24
N GLY A 422 6.99 -5.99 -10.47
CA GLY A 422 7.20 -6.89 -11.61
C GLY A 422 7.11 -8.38 -11.29
N ARG A 423 6.76 -8.76 -10.05
CA ARG A 423 6.58 -10.15 -9.61
C ARG A 423 5.14 -10.39 -9.24
N PHE A 424 4.60 -11.53 -9.66
CA PHE A 424 3.23 -11.89 -9.33
C PHE A 424 3.06 -13.38 -9.08
N ALA A 425 2.05 -13.71 -8.28
CA ALA A 425 1.57 -15.07 -8.11
C ALA A 425 0.24 -15.23 -8.84
N VAL A 426 0.04 -16.37 -9.49
CA VAL A 426 -1.19 -16.74 -10.17
C VAL A 426 -1.92 -17.74 -9.30
N ARG A 427 -3.17 -17.42 -8.96
CA ARG A 427 -4.00 -18.23 -8.08
C ARG A 427 -5.30 -18.63 -8.73
N ASP A 428 -5.67 -19.88 -8.51
CA ASP A 428 -6.94 -20.45 -8.93
C ASP A 428 -7.31 -21.60 -7.99
N MET A 429 -8.61 -21.88 -7.82
CA MET A 429 -9.12 -22.94 -6.93
C MET A 429 -8.50 -22.93 -5.52
N ARG A 430 -8.19 -21.74 -4.99
CA ARG A 430 -7.51 -21.50 -3.69
C ARG A 430 -6.07 -22.01 -3.60
N GLN A 431 -5.42 -22.33 -4.71
CA GLN A 431 -4.04 -22.76 -4.78
C GLN A 431 -3.22 -21.82 -5.64
N THR A 432 -1.92 -21.74 -5.37
CA THR A 432 -0.99 -21.05 -6.27
C THR A 432 -0.69 -21.99 -7.44
N VAL A 433 -1.16 -21.61 -8.63
CA VAL A 433 -1.03 -22.45 -9.85
C VAL A 433 0.19 -22.09 -10.67
N ALA A 434 0.63 -20.83 -10.60
CA ALA A 434 1.85 -20.38 -11.25
C ALA A 434 2.46 -19.18 -10.53
N VAL A 435 3.72 -18.91 -10.83
CA VAL A 435 4.43 -17.70 -10.41
C VAL A 435 5.04 -17.04 -11.62
N GLY A 436 5.10 -15.71 -11.64
CA GLY A 436 5.50 -14.98 -12.83
C GLY A 436 6.35 -13.75 -12.56
N VAL A 437 7.17 -13.43 -13.56
CA VAL A 437 8.03 -12.25 -13.60
C VAL A 437 7.75 -11.49 -14.89
N ILE A 438 7.40 -10.22 -14.77
CA ILE A 438 7.03 -9.35 -15.89
C ILE A 438 8.29 -8.94 -16.65
N LYS A 439 8.29 -9.19 -17.96
CA LYS A 439 9.40 -8.90 -18.88
C LYS A 439 9.15 -7.63 -19.69
N GLY A 440 7.90 -7.36 -20.05
CA GLY A 440 7.51 -6.19 -20.83
C GLY A 440 6.10 -5.73 -20.47
N VAL A 441 5.85 -4.43 -20.55
CA VAL A 441 4.56 -3.81 -20.21
C VAL A 441 4.18 -2.83 -21.30
N GLU A 442 3.01 -3.01 -21.90
CA GLU A 442 2.37 -1.98 -22.74
C GLU A 442 1.50 -1.11 -21.83
N LYS A 443 1.99 0.11 -21.56
CA LYS A 443 1.25 1.12 -20.78
C LYS A 443 0.21 1.79 -21.69
N THR A 444 -0.94 2.16 -21.15
CA THR A 444 -1.90 2.98 -21.89
C THR A 444 -1.31 4.36 -22.21
N GLU A 445 -1.53 4.83 -23.43
CA GLU A 445 -1.26 6.22 -23.80
C GLU A 445 -2.27 7.12 -23.05
N GLY A 446 -1.85 7.63 -21.91
CA GLY A 446 -2.71 8.46 -21.06
C GLY A 446 -2.89 9.87 -21.64
N GLY A 447 -4.15 10.26 -21.87
CA GLY A 447 -4.54 11.66 -21.89
C GLY A 447 -4.35 12.32 -20.51
N SER A 448 -4.38 13.66 -20.45
CA SER A 448 -4.21 14.41 -19.19
C SER A 448 -5.24 13.97 -18.14
N GLY A 449 -4.77 13.29 -17.09
CA GLY A 449 -5.59 12.81 -15.99
C GLY A 449 -6.21 13.94 -15.18
N LYS A 450 -7.08 13.59 -14.22
CA LYS A 450 -7.69 14.59 -13.32
C LYS A 450 -6.61 15.15 -12.39
N VAL A 451 -6.21 16.39 -12.62
CA VAL A 451 -5.27 17.14 -11.78
C VAL A 451 -6.05 17.88 -10.69
N VAL A 452 -5.72 17.60 -9.44
CA VAL A 452 -6.37 18.19 -8.27
C VAL A 452 -5.31 18.86 -7.39
N LEU A 453 -4.92 20.08 -7.76
CA LEU A 453 -4.00 20.90 -6.98
C LEU A 453 -4.79 21.79 -5.99
N GLY A 454 -4.16 22.18 -4.87
CA GLY A 454 -4.79 23.01 -3.84
C GLY A 454 -5.18 24.41 -4.32
N ASP A 455 -6.07 25.07 -3.56
CA ASP A 455 -6.78 26.34 -3.86
C ASP A 455 -5.91 27.62 -4.02
N SER A 456 -4.71 27.52 -4.62
CA SER A 456 -3.74 28.64 -4.66
C SER A 456 -3.05 28.83 -6.01
N CYS A 457 -3.57 28.26 -7.09
CA CYS A 457 -3.03 28.49 -8.43
C CYS A 457 -3.97 29.41 -9.23
N PHE A 458 -3.56 30.66 -9.44
CA PHE A 458 -4.19 31.55 -10.42
C PHE A 458 -3.58 31.30 -11.79
N LEU A 459 -4.38 30.81 -12.74
CA LEU A 459 -3.97 30.69 -14.13
C LEU A 459 -4.26 32.03 -14.84
N ILE A 460 -3.22 32.77 -15.23
CA ILE A 460 -3.35 33.98 -16.06
C ILE A 460 -3.11 33.56 -17.52
N MET A 461 -4.18 33.53 -18.32
CA MET A 461 -4.09 33.34 -19.77
C MET A 461 -3.90 34.69 -20.45
N VAL A 462 -2.84 34.84 -21.25
CA VAL A 462 -2.61 36.00 -22.11
C VAL A 462 -2.84 35.57 -23.57
N LEU A 463 -3.89 36.09 -24.21
CA LEU A 463 -4.20 35.82 -25.62
C LEU A 463 -3.63 36.91 -26.54
N LYS A 464 -3.06 36.52 -27.69
CA LYS A 464 -2.65 37.45 -28.76
C LYS A 464 -3.88 38.13 -29.39
N GLN A 465 -3.70 39.38 -29.82
CA GLN A 465 -4.73 40.33 -30.25
C GLN A 465 -5.63 39.81 -31.41
N ASN A 466 -5.11 38.96 -32.29
CA ASN A 466 -5.81 38.53 -33.50
C ASN A 466 -6.94 37.52 -33.24
N LYS A 467 -6.92 36.79 -32.12
CA LYS A 467 -8.00 35.85 -31.73
C LYS A 467 -9.14 36.52 -30.94
N LEU A 468 -8.95 37.77 -30.51
CA LEU A 468 -10.00 38.56 -29.86
C LEU A 468 -11.10 38.93 -30.86
N ASP A 469 -10.72 39.21 -32.11
CA ASP A 469 -11.66 39.60 -33.16
C ASP A 469 -12.50 38.42 -33.67
N GLU A 470 -11.97 37.19 -33.70
CA GLU A 470 -12.75 35.99 -34.00
C GLU A 470 -13.77 35.68 -32.88
N ALA A 471 -13.36 35.82 -31.61
CA ALA A 471 -14.24 35.63 -30.46
C ALA A 471 -15.37 36.68 -30.40
N LEU A 472 -15.10 37.92 -30.84
CA LEU A 472 -16.10 38.98 -30.95
C LEU A 472 -17.04 38.79 -32.16
N ARG A 473 -16.53 38.31 -33.31
CA ARG A 473 -17.33 38.00 -34.50
C ARG A 473 -18.24 36.78 -34.32
N ALA A 474 -17.88 35.83 -33.46
CA ALA A 474 -18.70 34.66 -33.12
C ALA A 474 -19.92 34.98 -32.21
N GLY A 475 -20.27 36.26 -32.01
CA GLY A 475 -21.55 36.67 -31.40
C GLY A 475 -21.52 36.80 -29.88
N ALA A 476 -20.59 37.60 -29.34
CA ALA A 476 -20.59 38.01 -27.94
C ALA A 476 -20.87 39.52 -27.79
N ALA A 477 -22.03 39.98 -28.28
CA ALA A 477 -22.56 41.30 -27.92
C ALA A 477 -23.21 41.25 -26.52
N SER A 478 -22.41 41.00 -25.48
CA SER A 478 -22.80 41.23 -24.07
C SER A 478 -21.55 41.37 -23.21
N ARG A 479 -21.50 42.42 -22.37
CA ARG A 479 -20.37 42.81 -21.50
C ARG A 479 -20.00 41.81 -20.38
N ARG A 480 -20.31 40.52 -20.53
CA ARG A 480 -19.81 39.44 -19.68
C ARG A 480 -19.43 38.25 -20.55
N VAL A 481 -18.13 38.08 -20.77
CA VAL A 481 -17.58 36.86 -21.38
C VAL A 481 -17.82 35.72 -20.40
N ASN A 482 -18.63 34.74 -20.80
CA ASN A 482 -18.87 33.54 -20.00
C ASN A 482 -17.65 32.61 -20.13
N VAL A 483 -16.90 32.45 -19.04
CA VAL A 483 -15.66 31.66 -18.98
C VAL A 483 -15.88 30.23 -19.47
N ASP A 484 -17.07 29.65 -19.24
CA ASP A 484 -17.42 28.30 -19.70
C ASP A 484 -17.50 28.17 -21.23
N ARG A 485 -17.84 29.25 -21.95
CA ARG A 485 -17.86 29.23 -23.43
C ARG A 485 -16.46 29.32 -24.01
N VAL A 486 -15.57 30.10 -23.39
CA VAL A 486 -14.16 30.20 -23.82
C VAL A 486 -13.41 28.89 -23.53
N CYS A 487 -13.62 28.28 -22.37
CA CYS A 487 -13.06 26.98 -22.03
C CYS A 487 -13.53 25.85 -22.97
N LYS A 488 -14.76 25.93 -23.50
CA LYS A 488 -15.28 24.99 -24.52
C LYS A 488 -14.63 25.14 -25.88
N VAL A 489 -14.25 26.37 -26.28
CA VAL A 489 -13.58 26.61 -27.56
C VAL A 489 -12.14 26.08 -27.56
N PHE A 490 -11.47 26.09 -26.39
CA PHE A 490 -10.06 25.66 -26.24
C PHE A 490 -9.88 24.33 -25.49
N ASN A 491 -10.95 23.58 -25.28
CA ASN A 491 -10.94 22.23 -24.68
C ASN A 491 -10.19 22.13 -23.32
N CYS A 492 -10.26 23.17 -22.48
CA CYS A 492 -9.67 23.18 -21.13
C CYS A 492 -10.75 22.96 -20.05
N HIS A 493 -10.49 22.13 -19.05
CA HIS A 493 -11.36 21.91 -17.89
C HIS A 493 -10.67 22.35 -16.59
N TYR A 494 -10.81 23.63 -16.25
CA TYR A 494 -10.41 24.17 -14.95
C TYR A 494 -11.64 24.79 -14.28
N GLY A 495 -11.80 24.58 -12.98
CA GLY A 495 -12.94 25.09 -12.20
C GLY A 495 -13.09 26.61 -12.27
N THR A 496 -14.23 27.09 -11.74
CA THR A 496 -14.87 28.42 -11.86
C THR A 496 -14.08 29.66 -11.41
N ARG A 497 -12.75 29.62 -11.31
CA ARG A 497 -11.90 30.75 -10.90
C ARG A 497 -10.68 30.94 -11.81
N ALA A 498 -10.91 31.12 -13.10
CA ALA A 498 -9.92 31.71 -14.01
C ALA A 498 -10.15 33.22 -14.09
N VAL A 499 -9.10 34.04 -13.93
CA VAL A 499 -9.14 35.48 -14.20
C VAL A 499 -8.49 35.70 -15.56
N VAL A 500 -9.30 36.02 -16.56
CA VAL A 500 -8.82 36.39 -17.90
C VAL A 500 -8.53 37.89 -17.89
N ILE A 501 -7.26 38.28 -17.98
CA ILE A 501 -6.85 39.69 -18.07
C ILE A 501 -6.59 40.02 -19.54
N PHE A 502 -7.42 40.91 -20.10
CA PHE A 502 -7.25 41.40 -21.46
C PHE A 502 -6.28 42.57 -21.47
N LEU A 503 -5.05 42.36 -21.95
CA LEU A 503 -4.15 43.46 -22.29
C LEU A 503 -4.54 44.00 -23.66
N LYS A 504 -5.31 45.09 -23.68
CA LYS A 504 -5.48 45.90 -24.88
C LYS A 504 -4.13 46.57 -25.15
N SER A 505 -3.61 46.44 -26.37
CA SER A 505 -2.51 47.28 -26.87
C SER A 505 -2.86 48.75 -26.62
N LEU A 506 -2.34 49.33 -25.54
CA LEU A 506 -2.43 50.74 -25.27
C LEU A 506 -1.24 51.39 -25.98
N SER A 507 -1.52 51.97 -27.14
CA SER A 507 -0.65 53.01 -27.68
C SER A 507 -0.53 54.11 -26.63
N TYR A 508 0.71 54.45 -26.26
CA TYR A 508 1.07 55.54 -25.36
C TYR A 508 0.47 56.86 -25.89
N HIS A 509 -0.74 57.21 -25.45
CA HIS A 509 -1.39 58.54 -25.43
C HIS A 509 -2.90 58.41 -25.56
N LYS A 510 -3.56 58.06 -24.44
CA LYS A 510 -4.93 58.49 -24.05
C LYS A 510 -5.33 57.73 -22.78
N VAL A 511 -4.73 58.11 -21.67
CA VAL A 511 -5.20 57.77 -20.32
C VAL A 511 -6.23 58.82 -19.96
N LEU A 512 -7.52 58.55 -20.19
CA LEU A 512 -8.60 59.23 -19.48
C LEU A 512 -9.91 58.44 -19.69
N LYS A 513 -10.49 58.02 -18.55
CA LYS A 513 -11.77 57.30 -18.35
C LYS A 513 -11.75 55.78 -18.48
N LEU A 514 -11.38 55.12 -17.38
CA LEU A 514 -12.01 53.89 -16.88
C LEU A 514 -11.73 53.77 -15.37
N GLU A 515 -12.44 54.59 -14.58
CA GLU A 515 -12.55 54.42 -13.12
C GLU A 515 -13.53 53.29 -12.82
N LEU A 516 -13.00 52.10 -12.48
CA LEU A 516 -13.53 51.15 -11.49
C LEU A 516 -12.71 49.86 -11.59
N MET A 517 -12.07 49.47 -10.48
CA MET A 517 -11.19 48.30 -10.26
C MET A 517 -9.67 48.52 -10.38
N ALA A 518 -9.14 49.60 -9.79
CA ALA A 518 -7.70 49.89 -9.72
C ALA A 518 -7.06 49.73 -8.32
N SER A 519 -7.63 48.96 -7.39
CA SER A 519 -6.98 48.74 -6.07
C SER A 519 -6.21 47.42 -5.92
N THR A 520 -6.31 46.50 -6.87
CA THR A 520 -5.62 45.18 -6.78
C THR A 520 -4.37 45.09 -7.67
N ILE A 521 -4.16 46.04 -8.59
CA ILE A 521 -3.09 45.97 -9.60
C ILE A 521 -1.88 46.85 -9.24
N HIS A 522 -2.05 47.85 -8.36
CA HIS A 522 -0.97 48.78 -8.01
C HIS A 522 0.13 48.18 -7.11
N THR A 523 -0.07 46.96 -6.60
CA THR A 523 0.91 46.26 -5.72
C THR A 523 1.85 45.33 -6.49
N LEU A 524 1.57 45.01 -7.76
CA LEU A 524 2.34 44.04 -8.55
C LEU A 524 3.43 44.68 -9.44
N VAL A 525 3.45 46.00 -9.59
CA VAL A 525 4.41 46.70 -10.49
C VAL A 525 5.68 47.18 -9.77
N ASN A 526 5.72 47.15 -8.43
CA ASN A 526 6.87 47.66 -7.66
C ASN A 526 7.81 46.58 -7.08
N TYR A 527 7.66 45.31 -7.47
CA TYR A 527 8.64 44.27 -7.15
C TYR A 527 9.33 43.82 -8.44
N ASN A 528 10.62 44.12 -8.56
CA ASN A 528 11.54 43.63 -9.60
C ASN A 528 11.62 42.09 -9.54
N ILE A 529 10.65 41.40 -10.15
CA ILE A 529 10.67 39.95 -10.31
C ILE A 529 11.36 39.65 -11.65
N GLU A 530 12.56 39.05 -11.58
CA GLU A 530 13.25 38.52 -12.76
C GLU A 530 12.50 37.31 -13.35
N PHE A 531 12.35 37.29 -14.67
CA PHE A 531 11.70 36.21 -15.40
C PHE A 531 12.74 35.23 -15.96
N THR A 532 12.82 34.02 -15.42
CA THR A 532 13.58 32.92 -16.05
C THR A 532 12.68 32.11 -16.98
N PRO A 533 13.01 31.94 -18.27
CA PRO A 533 12.27 31.07 -19.17
C PRO A 533 12.56 29.60 -18.85
N ALA A 534 11.51 28.78 -18.76
CA ALA A 534 11.64 27.33 -18.65
C ALA A 534 12.17 26.76 -19.97
N SER A 535 13.44 26.39 -20.03
CA SER A 535 14.01 25.64 -21.13
C SER A 535 13.76 24.14 -20.96
N ASN A 536 13.21 23.55 -22.02
CA ASN A 536 13.22 22.13 -22.37
C ASN A 536 12.24 21.19 -21.63
N SER A 537 10.99 21.24 -22.07
CA SER A 537 10.18 20.02 -22.25
C SER A 537 9.79 19.91 -23.72
N GLN A 538 10.56 19.13 -24.49
CA GLN A 538 10.10 18.60 -25.77
C GLN A 538 8.85 17.74 -25.50
N ASN A 539 7.82 17.90 -26.33
CA ASN A 539 6.43 17.43 -26.21
C ASN A 539 5.43 18.39 -25.53
N ALA A 540 5.61 19.70 -25.70
CA ALA A 540 4.44 20.56 -25.90
C ALA A 540 3.98 20.36 -27.35
N LEU A 541 2.70 20.02 -27.56
CA LEU A 541 2.08 20.17 -28.88
C LEU A 541 2.40 21.58 -29.39
N GLU A 542 3.05 21.66 -30.55
CA GLU A 542 3.22 22.90 -31.28
C GLU A 542 1.83 23.44 -31.63
N ASP A 543 1.31 24.31 -30.77
CA ASP A 543 0.26 25.25 -31.09
C ASP A 543 0.92 26.63 -30.90
N GLU A 544 1.35 27.26 -32.00
CA GLU A 544 2.19 28.47 -32.05
C GLU A 544 1.58 29.74 -31.38
N ASP A 545 0.42 29.59 -30.73
CA ASP A 545 -0.46 30.69 -30.37
C ASP A 545 -0.68 30.90 -28.85
N LEU A 546 -0.10 30.08 -27.97
CA LEU A 546 -0.31 30.17 -26.52
C LEU A 546 1.01 30.19 -25.72
N LYS A 547 1.30 31.32 -25.06
CA LYS A 547 2.32 31.39 -24.00
C LYS A 547 1.65 31.32 -22.63
N TYR A 548 2.03 30.36 -21.81
CA TYR A 548 1.59 30.24 -20.42
C TYR A 548 2.62 30.87 -19.48
N ILE A 549 2.17 31.62 -18.47
CA ILE A 549 3.01 32.09 -17.37
C ILE A 549 2.42 31.55 -16.06
N LEU A 550 3.21 30.75 -15.34
CA LEU A 550 2.88 30.20 -14.03
C LEU A 550 3.61 31.02 -12.97
N LEU A 551 2.88 31.79 -12.15
CA LEU A 551 3.45 32.50 -11.00
C LEU A 551 3.21 31.67 -9.74
N LYS A 552 4.28 31.31 -9.03
CA LYS A 552 4.21 30.76 -7.66
C LYS A 552 4.53 31.88 -6.65
N PRO A 553 3.84 31.95 -5.50
CA PRO A 553 4.34 32.71 -4.36
C PRO A 553 5.46 31.91 -3.68
N GLU A 554 6.65 32.50 -3.54
CA GLU A 554 7.70 31.96 -2.67
C GLU A 554 7.41 32.26 -1.18
N ASN A 555 7.92 31.38 -0.32
CA ASN A 555 7.62 31.27 1.12
C ASN A 555 8.18 32.45 1.97
N GLU A 556 7.32 33.09 2.78
CA GLU A 556 7.47 33.43 4.24
C GLU A 556 6.62 34.66 4.71
N PRO A 557 6.32 34.82 6.02
CA PRO A 557 5.11 35.51 6.49
C PRO A 557 5.33 36.99 6.86
N LEU A 558 4.74 37.92 6.12
CA LEU A 558 4.67 39.35 6.50
C LEU A 558 3.52 39.61 7.47
N ARG A 559 3.75 39.31 8.75
CA ARG A 559 2.90 39.74 9.87
C ARG A 559 3.76 40.58 10.83
N LYS A 560 4.10 41.83 10.44
CA LYS A 560 4.53 42.95 11.31
C LYS A 560 4.80 44.21 10.49
N GLN A 561 4.46 45.38 11.05
CA GLN A 561 4.52 46.76 10.51
C GLN A 561 3.33 47.08 9.56
N TYR A 562 2.42 48.02 9.84
CA TYR A 562 2.59 49.38 10.35
C TYR A 562 1.41 49.87 11.20
N GLU A 563 1.74 50.65 12.24
CA GLU A 563 0.85 51.51 13.02
C GLU A 563 0.91 52.97 12.47
N ILE A 564 -0.26 53.62 12.41
CA ILE A 564 -0.55 55.05 12.62
C ILE A 564 -0.06 56.11 11.59
N SER A 565 -1.00 56.78 10.88
CA SER A 565 -1.47 58.15 11.23
C SER A 565 -2.49 58.79 10.25
N MET A 566 -3.60 59.22 10.85
CA MET A 566 -4.50 60.38 10.60
C MET A 566 -5.17 60.71 9.26
N GLY A 567 -6.50 60.89 9.33
CA GLY A 567 -7.30 61.73 8.44
C GLY A 567 -8.81 61.69 8.74
N LYS A 568 -9.29 62.53 9.68
CA LYS A 568 -10.71 62.69 10.06
C LYS A 568 -11.61 63.07 8.86
N ARG A 569 -12.74 62.36 8.66
CA ARG A 569 -14.12 62.94 8.66
C ARG A 569 -15.21 61.89 8.38
N ASN A 570 -16.25 62.00 9.20
CA ASN A 570 -17.62 61.47 9.12
C ASN A 570 -17.84 59.97 9.36
N ALA A 571 -18.02 59.72 10.67
CA ALA A 571 -18.60 58.55 11.26
C ALA A 571 -20.10 58.41 10.95
N ALA A 572 -20.53 57.17 10.68
CA ALA A 572 -21.83 56.67 11.08
C ALA A 572 -21.58 55.35 11.84
N LYS A 573 -21.90 55.36 13.14
CA LYS A 573 -21.72 54.26 14.10
C LYS A 573 -22.67 53.11 13.78
N PHE A 574 -22.20 51.86 13.86
CA PHE A 574 -22.94 50.73 14.41
C PHE A 574 -21.98 49.73 15.06
N GLU A 575 -22.23 49.43 16.33
CA GLU A 575 -21.41 48.60 17.23
C GLU A 575 -21.59 47.10 16.99
N VAL A 576 -20.52 46.34 17.21
CA VAL A 576 -20.47 44.87 17.22
C VAL A 576 -20.29 44.41 18.67
N PRO A 577 -21.11 43.47 19.19
CA PRO A 577 -20.77 42.75 20.41
C PRO A 577 -20.07 41.42 20.12
N ASP A 578 -18.99 41.18 20.87
CA ASP A 578 -18.11 40.02 20.86
C ASP A 578 -18.79 38.68 21.21
N PHE A 579 -18.32 37.59 20.59
CA PHE A 579 -18.62 36.21 20.96
C PHE A 579 -17.45 35.61 21.76
N PRO A 580 -17.68 35.09 22.99
CA PRO A 580 -16.66 34.36 23.74
C PRO A 580 -16.61 32.86 23.39
N GLU A 581 -15.40 32.32 23.36
CA GLU A 581 -15.06 30.89 23.28
C GLU A 581 -15.69 30.09 24.42
N TYR A 582 -16.11 28.83 24.18
CA TYR A 582 -16.28 27.88 25.27
C TYR A 582 -15.89 26.43 24.95
N ASN A 583 -15.07 25.93 25.86
CA ASN A 583 -14.47 24.62 25.97
C ASN A 583 -15.49 23.53 26.35
N ASN A 584 -15.31 22.33 25.80
CA ASN A 584 -16.13 21.15 26.06
C ASN A 584 -15.76 20.46 27.38
N LYS A 585 -16.62 20.54 28.40
CA LYS A 585 -16.69 19.53 29.49
C LYS A 585 -18.14 19.22 29.88
N LYS A 586 -18.55 17.99 29.53
CA LYS A 586 -19.45 17.05 30.23
C LYS A 586 -20.53 17.61 31.21
N LYS A 587 -21.82 17.32 30.94
CA LYS A 587 -22.70 16.38 31.69
C LYS A 587 -24.20 16.69 31.46
N GLY A 588 -24.97 15.68 31.07
CA GLY A 588 -26.16 15.20 31.79
C GLY A 588 -27.49 15.96 31.73
N SER A 589 -28.51 15.25 31.24
CA SER A 589 -29.92 15.18 31.74
C SER A 589 -30.78 16.45 31.66
N MET A 590 -32.12 16.46 31.55
CA MET A 590 -33.19 15.50 31.26
C MET A 590 -34.44 16.37 30.99
N LYS A 591 -35.37 15.85 30.17
CA LYS A 591 -36.84 15.99 30.25
C LYS A 591 -37.50 17.39 30.11
N TYR A 592 -38.21 17.52 28.98
CA TYR A 592 -39.34 18.42 28.78
C TYR A 592 -40.66 17.77 29.23
N GLY A 593 -41.53 18.57 29.86
CA GLY A 593 -42.94 18.27 30.01
C GLY A 593 -43.78 19.55 29.89
N LYS A 594 -44.75 19.50 28.94
CA LYS A 594 -46.13 20.05 29.00
C LYS A 594 -46.31 21.58 29.17
N THR A 595 -47.22 22.32 28.53
CA THR A 595 -48.24 22.07 27.48
C THR A 595 -48.96 23.41 27.16
N VAL A 596 -49.61 23.45 25.98
CA VAL A 596 -50.80 24.24 25.53
C VAL A 596 -50.61 25.63 24.92
N GLY A 597 -51.11 25.78 23.67
CA GLY A 597 -51.53 27.06 23.09
C GLY A 597 -51.62 27.10 21.55
N LYS A 598 -52.71 26.56 20.98
CA LYS A 598 -53.17 26.47 19.54
C LYS A 598 -52.91 27.74 18.69
N GLY A 599 -52.74 27.76 17.35
CA GLY A 599 -52.84 26.87 16.17
C GLY A 599 -52.55 27.78 14.93
N SER A 600 -52.33 27.40 13.65
CA SER A 600 -52.56 26.21 12.81
C SER A 600 -51.63 26.31 11.56
N CYS A 601 -50.87 25.27 11.21
CA CYS A 601 -51.07 24.27 10.14
C CYS A 601 -51.00 24.74 8.66
N SER A 602 -49.91 24.36 7.96
CA SER A 602 -49.94 23.47 6.78
C SER A 602 -48.55 23.38 6.12
N ASN A 603 -47.96 22.18 6.06
CA ASN A 603 -46.98 21.69 5.05
C ASN A 603 -46.03 20.56 5.53
N ILE A 604 -46.04 20.19 6.81
CA ILE A 604 -45.12 19.13 7.33
C ILE A 604 -45.69 17.71 7.16
N GLU A 605 -46.95 17.56 6.76
CA GLU A 605 -47.62 16.24 6.71
C GLU A 605 -47.46 15.45 5.40
N LYS A 606 -46.93 16.06 4.34
CA LYS A 606 -46.63 15.33 3.08
C LYS A 606 -45.28 14.60 3.10
N TYR A 607 -44.33 14.98 3.96
CA TYR A 607 -42.98 14.38 3.95
C TYR A 607 -42.84 13.13 4.82
N ARG A 608 -43.71 12.93 5.83
CA ARG A 608 -43.67 11.75 6.71
C ARG A 608 -44.35 10.49 6.13
N ARG A 609 -45.21 10.61 5.12
CA ARG A 609 -45.89 9.45 4.48
C ARG A 609 -45.04 8.72 3.43
N LYS A 610 -44.02 9.35 2.83
CA LYS A 610 -43.11 8.66 1.86
C LYS A 610 -42.01 7.81 2.52
N LYS A 611 -41.64 8.06 3.78
CA LYS A 611 -40.58 7.32 4.49
C LYS A 611 -41.05 6.02 5.18
N LYS A 612 -42.37 5.84 5.40
CA LYS A 612 -42.95 4.60 5.96
C LYS A 612 -43.26 3.52 4.93
N ARG A 613 -43.48 3.85 3.64
CA ARG A 613 -43.73 2.85 2.58
C ARG A 613 -42.48 2.15 2.02
N LYS A 614 -41.27 2.72 2.17
CA LYS A 614 -40.01 2.06 1.75
C LYS A 614 -39.31 1.21 2.81
N LYS A 615 -39.79 1.25 4.07
CA LYS A 615 -39.29 0.39 5.17
C LYS A 615 -40.13 -0.86 5.43
N GLN A 616 -41.24 -1.04 4.71
CA GLN A 616 -42.14 -2.19 4.86
C GLN A 616 -42.05 -3.20 3.70
N GLN A 617 -41.23 -2.94 2.67
CA GLN A 617 -40.93 -3.87 1.57
C GLN A 617 -39.57 -4.59 1.70
N ILE A 618 -38.78 -4.31 2.75
CA ILE A 618 -37.47 -4.97 2.99
C ILE A 618 -37.53 -5.91 4.22
N LYS A 619 -38.73 -6.18 4.75
CA LYS A 619 -38.93 -7.11 5.88
C LYS A 619 -39.79 -8.34 5.53
N VAL A 620 -40.01 -8.61 4.24
CA VAL A 620 -40.76 -9.78 3.73
C VAL A 620 -39.92 -10.63 2.75
N CYS A 621 -38.59 -10.45 2.74
CA CYS A 621 -37.67 -11.31 1.96
C CYS A 621 -36.54 -11.92 2.81
N SER A 622 -36.57 -11.80 4.14
CA SER A 622 -35.58 -12.44 5.03
C SER A 622 -36.11 -13.63 5.82
N ASP A 623 -37.42 -13.90 5.79
CA ASP A 623 -38.07 -14.90 6.65
C ASP A 623 -38.53 -16.17 5.90
N THR A 624 -38.15 -16.34 4.63
CA THR A 624 -38.48 -17.52 3.79
C THR A 624 -37.27 -18.39 3.41
N VAL A 625 -36.11 -18.25 4.06
CA VAL A 625 -34.92 -19.11 3.81
C VAL A 625 -34.34 -19.72 5.10
N LYS A 626 -35.04 -19.63 6.24
CA LYS A 626 -34.60 -20.22 7.52
C LYS A 626 -35.46 -21.36 8.07
N LYS A 627 -36.33 -21.94 7.25
CA LYS A 627 -37.03 -23.19 7.54
C LYS A 627 -37.05 -24.08 6.31
N ASN A 628 -36.02 -24.91 6.17
CA ASN A 628 -36.04 -26.25 5.58
C ASN A 628 -34.59 -26.70 5.39
N VAL A 629 -34.15 -27.60 6.27
CA VAL A 629 -33.28 -28.76 6.06
C VAL A 629 -32.72 -29.09 7.44
N LEU A 630 -33.39 -30.01 8.13
CA LEU A 630 -32.82 -31.02 9.04
C LEU A 630 -33.98 -31.77 9.69
N THR A 631 -34.33 -32.91 9.13
CA THR A 631 -34.86 -34.07 9.87
C THR A 631 -34.25 -35.35 9.29
N PRO A 632 -33.89 -36.32 10.14
CA PRO A 632 -33.15 -37.52 9.78
C PRO A 632 -34.09 -38.61 9.24
N VAL A 633 -33.56 -39.53 8.44
CA VAL A 633 -34.23 -40.81 8.15
C VAL A 633 -33.24 -41.93 8.42
N ALA A 634 -33.81 -43.00 8.99
CA ALA A 634 -33.25 -44.26 9.48
C ALA A 634 -32.26 -44.97 8.55
#